data_AF-A0A2N2F3E9-F1
#
_entry.id   AF-A0A2N2F3E9-F1
#
_cell.length_a   1.000
_cell.length_b   1.000
_cell.length_c   1.000
_cell.angle_alpha   90.00
_cell.angle_beta   90.00
_cell.angle_gamma   90.00
#
_symmetry.space_group_name_H-M   'P 1'
#
loop_
_entity.id
_entity.type
_entity.pdbx_description
1 polymer ?
#
loop_
_entity_poly.entity_id
_entity_poly.type
_entity_poly.pdbx_seq_one_letter_code
_entity_poly.pdbx_strand_id
1 'polypeptide(L)'
;MKNIPKRRYAMQTLFERSFYLADLLLGASQTPTYIHMIEADHTGYGVESQLSKWAGGIGDDNSPAMYAAWKAYTLLAKGSRQGISRTPIPNFDDGCEWKGGLREDHYIVAASAWENDNVDLMLAALLMWSISYEVRFHHVGFKHQSEQDCQEEIGKTLDRYDSVAISKSAPDHQRWYIPVQTRQSPNGIFWVEHQLWPNDWVPGIHWDFATSDPEDMIRFISEITGIQGEYWRRVKDAPCCMISIHDQYTGKDIAIHARPKWTHIDSWED
;
A
#
# COMPACT_ATOMS: atom_id res chain seq x y z
N MET A 1 -30.42 11.96 -25.45
CA MET A 1 -29.57 10.86 -24.94
C MET A 1 -28.13 11.18 -25.30
N LYS A 2 -27.27 11.45 -24.31
CA LYS A 2 -25.84 11.73 -24.56
C LYS A 2 -25.12 10.38 -24.73
N ASN A 3 -24.43 10.22 -25.85
CA ASN A 3 -23.55 9.08 -26.11
C ASN A 3 -22.44 9.04 -25.04
N ILE A 4 -22.58 8.13 -24.08
CA ILE A 4 -21.48 7.77 -23.18
C ILE A 4 -20.54 6.89 -24.00
N PRO A 5 -19.27 7.29 -24.21
CA PRO A 5 -18.34 6.43 -24.91
C PRO A 5 -18.16 5.16 -24.09
N LYS A 6 -18.42 4.00 -24.70
CA LYS A 6 -17.94 2.71 -24.20
C LYS A 6 -16.42 2.80 -24.19
N ARG A 7 -15.81 3.15 -23.05
CA ARG A 7 -14.39 2.92 -22.84
C ARG A 7 -14.21 1.40 -22.91
N ARG A 8 -13.65 0.92 -24.04
CA ARG A 8 -12.98 -0.37 -24.09
C ARG A 8 -12.01 -0.37 -22.92
N TYR A 9 -12.21 -1.24 -21.94
CA TYR A 9 -11.14 -1.62 -21.04
C TYR A 9 -10.08 -2.26 -21.94
N ALA A 10 -9.09 -1.47 -22.36
CA ALA A 10 -7.86 -2.02 -22.91
C ALA A 10 -7.32 -3.02 -21.87
N MET A 11 -6.75 -4.15 -22.31
CA MET A 11 -6.09 -5.07 -21.38
C MET A 11 -5.08 -4.27 -20.57
N GLN A 12 -5.37 -4.07 -19.28
CA GLN A 12 -4.44 -3.38 -18.39
C GLN A 12 -3.23 -4.29 -18.21
N THR A 13 -2.03 -3.74 -18.37
CA THR A 13 -0.82 -4.49 -18.04
C THR A 13 -0.81 -4.82 -16.54
N LEU A 14 -0.02 -5.81 -16.12
CA LEU A 14 0.12 -6.14 -14.69
C LEU A 14 0.59 -4.91 -13.89
N PHE A 15 1.52 -4.12 -14.44
CA PHE A 15 1.97 -2.87 -13.83
C PHE A 15 0.87 -1.83 -13.69
N GLU A 16 -0.02 -1.67 -14.67
CA GLU A 16 -1.13 -0.72 -14.55
C GLU A 16 -2.07 -1.10 -13.40
N ARG A 17 -2.35 -2.40 -13.24
CA ARG A 17 -3.18 -2.89 -12.12
C ARG A 17 -2.54 -2.62 -10.77
N SER A 18 -1.27 -2.99 -10.61
CA SER A 18 -0.50 -2.74 -9.38
C SER A 18 -0.34 -1.25 -9.09
N PHE A 19 -0.14 -0.43 -10.12
CA PHE A 19 -0.08 1.02 -9.97
C PHE A 19 -1.43 1.61 -9.55
N TYR A 20 -2.55 1.16 -10.09
CA TYR A 20 -3.87 1.63 -9.64
C TYR A 20 -4.16 1.26 -8.20
N LEU A 21 -3.70 0.09 -7.74
CA LEU A 21 -3.74 -0.26 -6.31
C LEU A 21 -2.95 0.76 -5.48
N ALA A 22 -1.71 1.07 -5.89
CA ALA A 22 -0.87 2.07 -5.22
C ALA A 22 -1.52 3.46 -5.21
N ASP A 23 -2.01 3.93 -6.36
CA ASP A 23 -2.62 5.25 -6.53
C ASP A 23 -3.84 5.43 -5.62
N LEU A 24 -4.69 4.40 -5.55
CA LEU A 24 -5.85 4.39 -4.68
C LEU A 24 -5.46 4.41 -3.19
N LEU A 25 -4.54 3.52 -2.80
CA LEU A 25 -4.04 3.42 -1.43
C LEU A 25 -3.40 4.72 -0.94
N LEU A 26 -2.45 5.24 -1.71
CA LEU A 26 -1.64 6.40 -1.34
C LEU A 26 -2.46 7.68 -1.41
N GLY A 27 -3.45 7.75 -2.32
CA GLY A 27 -4.41 8.84 -2.36
C GLY A 27 -5.32 8.85 -1.13
N ALA A 28 -5.80 7.68 -0.70
CA ALA A 28 -6.57 7.55 0.53
C ALA A 28 -5.74 7.89 1.78
N SER A 29 -4.48 7.47 1.79
CA SER A 29 -3.53 7.74 2.89
C SER A 29 -2.98 9.17 2.88
N GLN A 30 -3.23 9.94 1.81
CA GLN A 30 -2.69 11.29 1.58
C GLN A 30 -1.15 11.33 1.61
N THR A 31 -0.52 10.29 1.08
CA THR A 31 0.94 10.11 1.13
C THR A 31 1.46 9.84 -0.28
N PRO A 32 1.51 10.86 -1.16
CA PRO A 32 1.97 10.69 -2.53
C PRO A 32 3.34 10.01 -2.54
N THR A 33 3.48 8.93 -3.31
CA THR A 33 4.75 8.17 -3.40
C THR A 33 5.15 7.99 -4.86
N TYR A 34 6.43 8.21 -5.17
CA TYR A 34 6.92 7.94 -6.52
C TYR A 34 7.18 6.45 -6.68
N ILE A 35 6.51 5.83 -7.64
CA ILE A 35 6.59 4.40 -7.91
C ILE A 35 7.26 4.20 -9.28
N HIS A 36 8.23 3.28 -9.30
CA HIS A 36 8.94 2.89 -10.50
C HIS A 36 8.86 1.36 -10.66
N MET A 37 8.29 0.91 -11.77
CA MET A 37 8.16 -0.51 -12.12
C MET A 37 8.89 -0.77 -13.44
N ILE A 38 9.70 -1.83 -13.50
CA ILE A 38 10.43 -2.27 -14.70
C ILE A 38 10.15 -3.76 -14.91
N GLU A 39 9.88 -4.13 -16.16
CA GLU A 39 9.98 -5.49 -16.66
C GLU A 39 11.30 -5.59 -17.42
N ALA A 40 12.21 -6.43 -16.93
CA ALA A 40 13.48 -6.68 -17.58
C ALA A 40 13.29 -7.58 -18.80
N ASP A 41 14.08 -7.35 -19.85
CA ASP A 41 14.06 -8.18 -21.05
C ASP A 41 14.58 -9.61 -20.78
N HIS A 42 14.53 -10.47 -21.80
CA HIS A 42 15.06 -11.83 -21.72
C HIS A 42 16.55 -11.91 -21.37
N THR A 43 17.32 -10.83 -21.60
CA THR A 43 18.72 -10.77 -21.18
C THR A 43 18.85 -10.45 -19.70
N GLY A 44 17.81 -9.90 -19.06
CA GLY A 44 17.77 -9.50 -17.66
C GLY A 44 18.50 -8.20 -17.35
N TYR A 45 18.98 -7.49 -18.38
CA TYR A 45 19.71 -6.21 -18.30
C TYR A 45 19.05 -5.07 -19.09
N GLY A 46 18.21 -5.40 -20.07
CA GLY A 46 17.42 -4.41 -20.81
C GLY A 46 16.06 -4.18 -20.16
N VAL A 47 15.38 -3.12 -20.59
CA VAL A 47 14.01 -2.79 -20.19
C VAL A 47 13.08 -3.22 -21.32
N GLU A 48 12.21 -4.20 -21.06
CA GLU A 48 11.12 -4.58 -21.97
C GLU A 48 9.95 -3.61 -21.83
N SER A 49 9.57 -3.29 -20.58
CA SER A 49 8.51 -2.34 -20.27
C SER A 49 8.80 -1.58 -18.97
N GLN A 50 8.27 -0.36 -18.83
CA GLN A 50 8.42 0.43 -17.60
C GLN A 50 7.20 1.30 -17.33
N LEU A 51 6.93 1.57 -16.05
CA LEU A 51 5.95 2.54 -15.58
C LEU A 51 6.56 3.34 -14.41
N SER A 52 6.59 4.66 -14.55
CA SER A 52 7.23 5.55 -13.57
C SER A 52 6.37 6.78 -13.33
N LYS A 53 5.76 6.89 -12.15
CA LYS A 53 4.82 7.99 -11.85
C LYS A 53 4.60 8.16 -10.36
N TRP A 54 4.17 9.36 -9.98
CA TRP A 54 3.53 9.63 -8.70
C TRP A 54 2.20 8.89 -8.56
N ALA A 55 2.05 8.13 -7.48
CA ALA A 55 0.82 7.51 -7.04
C ALA A 55 0.26 8.28 -5.82
N GLY A 56 -1.05 8.50 -5.78
CA GLY A 56 -1.74 9.14 -4.64
C GLY A 56 -1.73 10.66 -4.65
N GLY A 57 -1.29 11.30 -5.74
CA GLY A 57 -1.25 12.76 -5.87
C GLY A 57 -0.01 13.25 -6.62
N ILE A 58 0.26 14.55 -6.52
CA ILE A 58 1.52 15.15 -6.97
C ILE A 58 2.42 15.26 -5.74
N GLY A 59 3.65 14.75 -5.82
CA GLY A 59 4.61 14.90 -4.73
C GLY A 59 5.26 16.29 -4.71
N ASP A 60 5.98 16.58 -3.63
CA ASP A 60 6.77 17.80 -3.48
C ASP A 60 7.99 17.77 -4.41
N ASP A 61 8.37 18.92 -4.97
CA ASP A 61 9.58 19.11 -5.78
C ASP A 61 10.87 18.77 -4.99
N ASN A 62 10.82 18.81 -3.65
CA ASN A 62 11.92 18.40 -2.77
C ASN A 62 11.91 16.90 -2.41
N SER A 63 10.94 16.12 -2.91
CA SER A 63 10.79 14.74 -2.50
C SER A 63 11.94 13.85 -2.99
N PRO A 64 12.31 12.78 -2.26
CA PRO A 64 13.27 11.76 -2.70
C PRO A 64 12.76 10.90 -3.90
N ALA A 65 11.89 11.43 -4.74
CA ALA A 65 11.24 10.74 -5.86
C ALA A 65 12.25 10.15 -6.86
N MET A 66 13.36 10.84 -7.09
CA MET A 66 14.41 10.37 -8.00
C MET A 66 15.08 9.07 -7.52
N TYR A 67 15.07 8.81 -6.21
CA TYR A 67 15.67 7.60 -5.66
C TYR A 67 14.86 6.35 -6.03
N ALA A 68 13.56 6.44 -6.33
CA ALA A 68 12.80 5.27 -6.80
C ALA A 68 13.35 4.73 -8.12
N ALA A 69 13.65 5.61 -9.08
CA ALA A 69 14.31 5.22 -10.32
C ALA A 69 15.72 4.65 -10.05
N TRP A 70 16.52 5.32 -9.22
CA TRP A 70 17.87 4.83 -8.89
C TRP A 70 17.84 3.45 -8.21
N LYS A 71 16.91 3.21 -7.28
CA LYS A 71 16.68 1.89 -6.66
C LYS A 71 16.37 0.83 -7.73
N ALA A 72 15.45 1.11 -8.65
CA ALA A 72 15.07 0.17 -9.71
C ALA A 72 16.23 -0.13 -10.68
N TYR A 73 16.95 0.90 -11.15
CA TYR A 73 18.09 0.71 -12.06
C TYR A 73 19.29 0.03 -11.38
N THR A 74 19.48 0.22 -10.07
CA THR A 74 20.46 -0.54 -9.27
C THR A 74 20.16 -2.05 -9.35
N LEU A 75 18.89 -2.43 -9.18
CA LEU A 75 18.44 -3.82 -9.27
C LEU A 75 18.48 -4.39 -10.69
N LEU A 76 18.21 -3.55 -11.70
CA LEU A 76 18.37 -3.96 -13.10
C LEU A 76 19.84 -4.27 -13.43
N ALA A 77 20.76 -3.42 -12.96
CA ALA A 77 22.18 -3.53 -13.24
C ALA A 77 22.84 -4.72 -12.53
N LYS A 78 22.51 -4.96 -11.25
CA LYS A 78 23.25 -5.91 -10.40
C LYS A 78 22.38 -6.85 -9.55
N GLY A 79 21.06 -6.68 -9.52
CA GLY A 79 20.18 -7.59 -8.78
C GLY A 79 20.23 -9.00 -9.35
N SER A 80 20.11 -10.01 -8.49
CA SER A 80 19.97 -11.40 -8.92
C SER A 80 18.73 -11.53 -9.82
N ARG A 81 18.88 -12.30 -10.89
CA ARG A 81 17.79 -12.61 -11.83
C ARG A 81 16.99 -13.84 -11.44
N GLN A 82 17.45 -14.55 -10.42
CA GLN A 82 16.77 -15.70 -9.86
C GLN A 82 16.49 -15.39 -8.41
N GLY A 83 15.22 -15.53 -8.04
CA GLY A 83 14.74 -15.22 -6.70
C GLY A 83 14.74 -13.73 -6.40
N ILE A 84 14.82 -13.40 -5.12
CA ILE A 84 14.59 -12.05 -4.61
C ILE A 84 15.89 -11.27 -4.49
N SER A 85 15.89 -10.03 -4.95
CA SER A 85 16.94 -9.03 -4.67
C SER A 85 16.32 -7.73 -4.20
N ARG A 86 16.98 -7.05 -3.27
CA ARG A 86 16.51 -5.78 -2.69
C ARG A 86 17.62 -4.74 -2.71
N THR A 87 17.26 -3.46 -2.70
CA THR A 87 18.23 -2.41 -2.40
C THR A 87 18.41 -2.27 -0.88
N PRO A 88 19.61 -1.94 -0.39
CA PRO A 88 20.88 -1.91 -1.14
C PRO A 88 21.37 -3.31 -1.54
N ILE A 89 22.13 -3.40 -2.64
CA ILE A 89 22.75 -4.66 -3.09
C ILE A 89 24.10 -4.83 -2.38
N PRO A 90 24.33 -5.94 -1.66
CA PRO A 90 25.62 -6.20 -1.01
C PRO A 90 26.79 -6.15 -2.00
N ASN A 91 27.88 -5.46 -1.62
CA ASN A 91 29.10 -5.31 -2.41
C ASN A 91 28.92 -4.58 -3.76
N PHE A 92 27.91 -3.71 -3.89
CA PHE A 92 27.76 -2.84 -5.06
C PHE A 92 27.78 -1.36 -4.66
N ASP A 93 28.99 -0.83 -4.52
CA ASP A 93 29.24 0.52 -4.00
C ASP A 93 28.69 1.65 -4.88
N ASP A 94 28.57 1.43 -6.20
CA ASP A 94 27.97 2.40 -7.14
C ASP A 94 26.43 2.36 -7.15
N GLY A 95 25.82 1.44 -6.38
CA GLY A 95 24.38 1.24 -6.30
C GLY A 95 23.68 2.22 -5.36
N CYS A 96 22.35 2.19 -5.37
CA CYS A 96 21.56 2.91 -4.38
C CYS A 96 21.72 2.28 -2.98
N GLU A 97 22.16 3.07 -2.01
CA GLU A 97 22.36 2.65 -0.61
C GLU A 97 21.03 2.53 0.18
N TRP A 98 19.93 3.05 -0.37
CA TRP A 98 18.63 3.17 0.31
C TRP A 98 17.77 1.94 0.02
N LYS A 99 17.04 1.44 1.03
CA LYS A 99 16.01 0.43 0.79
C LYS A 99 14.82 1.00 0.02
N GLY A 100 13.92 0.11 -0.41
CA GLY A 100 12.71 0.50 -1.14
C GLY A 100 12.66 0.03 -2.59
N GLY A 101 13.67 -0.70 -3.06
CA GLY A 101 13.64 -1.44 -4.32
C GLY A 101 13.58 -2.94 -4.07
N LEU A 102 12.80 -3.64 -4.91
CA LEU A 102 12.65 -5.09 -4.91
C LEU A 102 12.66 -5.62 -6.35
N ARG A 103 13.37 -6.71 -6.58
CA ARG A 103 13.38 -7.48 -7.83
C ARG A 103 13.01 -8.92 -7.53
N GLU A 104 12.13 -9.46 -8.35
CA GLU A 104 11.80 -10.88 -8.41
C GLU A 104 11.83 -11.29 -9.89
N ASP A 105 12.83 -12.10 -10.24
CA ASP A 105 13.11 -12.53 -11.61
C ASP A 105 13.25 -11.36 -12.62
N HIS A 106 12.24 -11.18 -13.48
CA HIS A 106 12.18 -10.11 -14.48
C HIS A 106 11.35 -8.89 -14.04
N TYR A 107 10.67 -8.93 -12.90
CA TYR A 107 9.95 -7.76 -12.38
C TYR A 107 10.78 -7.01 -11.35
N ILE A 108 10.73 -5.69 -11.42
CA ILE A 108 11.39 -4.77 -10.49
C ILE A 108 10.37 -3.72 -10.07
N VAL A 109 10.24 -3.49 -8.77
CA VAL A 109 9.39 -2.45 -8.19
C VAL A 109 10.23 -1.63 -7.21
N ALA A 110 10.11 -0.31 -7.29
CA ALA A 110 10.71 0.60 -6.32
C ALA A 110 9.73 1.70 -5.91
N ALA A 111 9.76 2.04 -4.63
CA ALA A 111 9.02 3.14 -4.03
C ALA A 111 9.98 4.15 -3.37
N SER A 112 9.60 5.42 -3.41
CA SER A 112 10.37 6.49 -2.75
C SER A 112 9.52 7.70 -2.44
N ALA A 113 9.18 7.87 -1.16
CA ALA A 113 8.65 9.13 -0.62
C ALA A 113 8.75 9.22 0.90
N TRP A 114 8.88 8.09 1.58
CA TRP A 114 8.93 8.05 3.03
C TRP A 114 10.35 8.31 3.53
N GLU A 115 10.48 9.04 4.63
CA GLU A 115 11.77 9.23 5.29
C GLU A 115 12.30 7.90 5.86
N ASN A 116 11.42 6.91 6.02
CA ASN A 116 11.73 5.54 6.43
C ASN A 116 11.77 4.58 5.23
N ASP A 117 12.98 4.14 4.88
CA ASP A 117 13.25 3.24 3.76
C ASP A 117 12.67 1.82 3.92
N ASN A 118 12.33 1.39 5.14
CA ASN A 118 11.61 0.14 5.37
C ASN A 118 10.13 0.26 4.99
N VAL A 119 9.53 1.45 5.11
CA VAL A 119 8.15 1.71 4.65
C VAL A 119 8.10 1.68 3.14
N ASP A 120 9.07 2.31 2.47
CA ASP A 120 9.25 2.19 1.02
C ASP A 120 9.40 0.71 0.60
N LEU A 121 10.21 -0.08 1.32
CA LEU A 121 10.43 -1.50 1.00
C LEU A 121 9.18 -2.36 1.23
N MET A 122 8.44 -2.08 2.31
CA MET A 122 7.16 -2.74 2.60
C MET A 122 6.14 -2.47 1.49
N LEU A 123 6.06 -1.22 1.00
CA LEU A 123 5.22 -0.85 -0.14
C LEU A 123 5.69 -1.53 -1.44
N ALA A 124 6.99 -1.53 -1.72
CA ALA A 124 7.54 -2.21 -2.91
C ALA A 124 7.23 -3.72 -2.91
N ALA A 125 7.30 -4.37 -1.74
CA ALA A 125 6.94 -5.78 -1.58
C ALA A 125 5.45 -6.04 -1.81
N LEU A 126 4.57 -5.22 -1.24
CA LEU A 126 3.12 -5.31 -1.50
C LEU A 126 2.81 -5.17 -3.00
N LEU A 127 3.44 -4.20 -3.66
CA LEU A 127 3.23 -3.97 -5.09
C LEU A 127 3.80 -5.09 -5.95
N MET A 128 4.96 -5.65 -5.60
CA MET A 128 5.51 -6.84 -6.25
C MET A 128 4.55 -8.03 -6.13
N TRP A 129 4.04 -8.29 -4.93
CA TRP A 129 3.04 -9.34 -4.72
C TRP A 129 1.81 -9.14 -5.59
N SER A 130 1.33 -7.90 -5.71
CA SER A 130 0.14 -7.57 -6.50
C SER A 130 0.28 -7.75 -8.02
N ILE A 131 1.52 -7.88 -8.54
CA ILE A 131 1.77 -8.21 -9.94
C ILE A 131 1.33 -9.66 -10.23
N SER A 132 1.61 -10.57 -9.29
CA SER A 132 1.36 -12.00 -9.43
C SER A 132 0.00 -12.43 -8.89
N TYR A 133 -0.52 -11.73 -7.88
CA TYR A 133 -1.74 -12.11 -7.17
C TYR A 133 -2.79 -11.00 -7.15
N GLU A 134 -4.06 -11.38 -7.07
CA GLU A 134 -5.13 -10.40 -6.89
C GLU A 134 -5.10 -9.81 -5.48
N VAL A 135 -4.90 -8.49 -5.41
CA VAL A 135 -4.99 -7.72 -4.17
C VAL A 135 -6.04 -6.64 -4.36
N ARG A 136 -6.97 -6.54 -3.41
CA ARG A 136 -8.02 -5.51 -3.39
C ARG A 136 -7.86 -4.63 -2.18
N PHE A 137 -7.67 -3.34 -2.41
CA PHE A 137 -7.72 -2.34 -1.33
C PHE A 137 -9.10 -2.34 -0.69
N HIS A 138 -9.12 -2.43 0.63
CA HIS A 138 -10.32 -2.41 1.44
C HIS A 138 -10.47 -1.03 2.09
N HIS A 139 -9.59 -0.68 3.04
CA HIS A 139 -9.60 0.64 3.65
C HIS A 139 -8.21 1.10 4.06
N VAL A 140 -8.07 2.42 4.25
CA VAL A 140 -7.03 3.00 5.08
C VAL A 140 -7.64 3.33 6.43
N GLY A 141 -6.94 3.06 7.52
CA GLY A 141 -7.38 3.45 8.85
C GLY A 141 -6.38 4.33 9.57
N PHE A 142 -6.91 5.27 10.34
CA PHE A 142 -6.17 6.25 11.12
C PHE A 142 -6.50 6.06 12.61
N LYS A 143 -5.47 5.97 13.44
CA LYS A 143 -5.61 5.85 14.90
C LYS A 143 -5.40 7.22 15.56
N HIS A 144 -6.38 7.61 16.37
CA HIS A 144 -6.42 8.86 17.11
C HIS A 144 -6.43 8.61 18.60
N GLN A 145 -5.64 9.37 19.35
CA GLN A 145 -5.59 9.27 20.81
C GLN A 145 -6.68 10.10 21.50
N SER A 146 -7.07 11.23 20.89
CA SER A 146 -8.06 12.14 21.47
C SER A 146 -9.37 12.09 20.71
N GLU A 147 -10.48 12.17 21.44
CA GLU A 147 -11.82 12.25 20.86
C GLU A 147 -11.95 13.48 19.98
N GLN A 148 -11.38 14.62 20.42
CA GLN A 148 -11.39 15.85 19.65
C GLN A 148 -10.72 15.69 18.27
N ASP A 149 -9.48 15.18 18.23
CA ASP A 149 -8.74 14.93 16.99
C ASP A 149 -9.50 13.96 16.07
N CYS A 150 -10.05 12.89 16.64
CA CYS A 150 -10.84 11.91 15.88
C CYS A 150 -12.08 12.54 15.24
N GLN A 151 -12.85 13.33 15.99
CA GLN A 151 -14.05 13.99 15.47
C GLN A 151 -13.71 15.08 14.44
N GLU A 152 -12.62 15.83 14.64
CA GLU A 152 -12.13 16.81 13.66
C GLU A 152 -11.73 16.16 12.34
N GLU A 153 -11.01 15.04 12.37
CA GLU A 153 -10.58 14.31 11.16
C GLU A 153 -11.74 13.57 10.47
N ILE A 154 -12.71 13.05 11.24
CA ILE A 154 -13.97 12.55 10.67
C ILE A 154 -14.69 13.68 9.93
N GLY A 155 -14.87 14.85 10.55
CA GLY A 155 -15.51 16.01 9.92
C GLY A 155 -14.85 16.41 8.59
N LYS A 156 -13.51 16.55 8.59
CA LYS A 156 -12.74 16.86 7.38
C LYS A 156 -12.93 15.80 6.28
N THR A 157 -12.98 14.53 6.66
CA THR A 157 -13.13 13.42 5.72
C THR A 157 -14.54 13.35 5.13
N LEU A 158 -15.57 13.60 5.95
CA LEU A 158 -16.96 13.69 5.49
C LEU A 158 -17.14 14.85 4.51
N ASP A 159 -16.62 16.03 4.83
CA ASP A 159 -16.67 17.20 3.95
C ASP A 159 -15.94 16.96 2.62
N ARG A 160 -14.78 16.30 2.67
CA ARG A 160 -13.98 15.98 1.47
C ARG A 160 -14.69 15.05 0.51
N TYR A 161 -15.38 14.03 1.03
CA TYR A 161 -15.95 12.96 0.22
C TYR A 161 -17.46 13.05 0.03
N ASP A 162 -18.12 14.05 0.62
CA ASP A 162 -19.59 14.21 0.60
C ASP A 162 -20.29 12.90 1.01
N SER A 163 -19.93 12.41 2.20
CA SER A 163 -20.26 11.06 2.66
C SER A 163 -20.79 11.05 4.09
N VAL A 164 -21.08 9.86 4.62
CA VAL A 164 -21.60 9.65 5.99
C VAL A 164 -20.76 8.63 6.74
N ALA A 165 -20.55 8.86 8.03
CA ALA A 165 -19.80 7.94 8.88
C ALA A 165 -20.69 6.78 9.36
N ILE A 166 -20.18 5.57 9.25
CA ILE A 166 -20.81 4.33 9.71
C ILE A 166 -20.04 3.86 10.94
N SER A 167 -20.67 3.94 12.10
CA SER A 167 -20.05 3.45 13.34
C SER A 167 -20.11 1.92 13.38
N LYS A 168 -19.01 1.30 13.79
CA LYS A 168 -18.92 -0.13 14.06
C LYS A 168 -18.30 -0.37 15.43
N SER A 169 -18.87 -1.32 16.16
CA SER A 169 -18.30 -1.78 17.42
C SER A 169 -16.94 -2.46 17.18
N ALA A 170 -16.01 -2.25 18.11
CA ALA A 170 -14.86 -3.12 18.31
C ALA A 170 -14.69 -3.36 19.82
N PRO A 171 -14.09 -4.48 20.24
CA PRO A 171 -13.97 -4.81 21.68
C PRO A 171 -13.13 -3.81 22.49
N ASP A 172 -12.20 -3.12 21.83
CA ASP A 172 -11.09 -2.39 22.44
C ASP A 172 -10.98 -0.92 21.98
N HIS A 173 -11.75 -0.52 20.97
CA HIS A 173 -11.77 0.85 20.46
C HIS A 173 -13.12 1.20 19.81
N GLN A 174 -13.34 2.49 19.58
CA GLN A 174 -14.43 2.96 18.74
C GLN A 174 -13.91 3.21 17.33
N ARG A 175 -14.72 2.89 16.32
CA ARG A 175 -14.34 3.12 14.92
C ARG A 175 -15.51 3.59 14.07
N TRP A 176 -15.17 4.41 13.10
CA TRP A 176 -16.08 4.96 12.11
C TRP A 176 -15.50 4.74 10.73
N TYR A 177 -16.33 4.24 9.83
CA TYR A 177 -15.98 4.02 8.43
C TYR A 177 -16.72 5.02 7.55
N ILE A 178 -15.99 5.68 6.67
CA ILE A 178 -16.52 6.65 5.71
C ILE A 178 -16.37 6.02 4.32
N PRO A 179 -17.48 5.69 3.62
CA PRO A 179 -17.42 5.11 2.30
C PRO A 179 -16.99 6.17 1.27
N VAL A 180 -16.08 5.78 0.37
CA VAL A 180 -15.62 6.62 -0.74
C VAL A 180 -15.90 5.92 -2.06
N GLN A 181 -16.87 6.45 -2.80
CA GLN A 181 -17.24 5.94 -4.12
C GLN A 181 -16.17 6.31 -5.15
N THR A 182 -15.65 5.34 -5.88
CA THR A 182 -14.60 5.58 -6.87
C THR A 182 -14.65 4.59 -8.02
N ARG A 183 -14.27 5.04 -9.22
CA ARG A 183 -14.10 4.20 -10.40
C ARG A 183 -12.74 3.52 -10.48
N GLN A 184 -11.80 3.91 -9.60
CA GLN A 184 -10.44 3.35 -9.55
C GLN A 184 -10.38 2.04 -8.76
N SER A 185 -11.32 1.82 -7.84
CA SER A 185 -11.47 0.54 -7.13
C SER A 185 -12.24 -0.46 -8.01
N PRO A 186 -11.78 -1.72 -8.15
CA PRO A 186 -12.56 -2.76 -8.83
C PRO A 186 -13.87 -3.06 -8.10
N ASN A 187 -14.00 -2.69 -6.83
CA ASN A 187 -15.22 -2.86 -6.05
C ASN A 187 -16.15 -1.63 -6.14
N GLY A 188 -15.76 -0.57 -6.85
CA GLY A 188 -16.52 0.68 -6.93
C GLY A 188 -16.45 1.57 -5.68
N ILE A 189 -15.83 1.08 -4.61
CA ILE A 189 -15.76 1.72 -3.30
C ILE A 189 -14.48 1.30 -2.56
N PHE A 190 -14.03 2.16 -1.66
CA PHE A 190 -13.14 1.82 -0.53
C PHE A 190 -13.63 2.58 0.71
N TRP A 191 -13.04 2.33 1.87
CA TRP A 191 -13.38 3.08 3.09
C TRP A 191 -12.18 3.82 3.67
N VAL A 192 -12.48 4.92 4.35
CA VAL A 192 -11.57 5.56 5.28
C VAL A 192 -12.06 5.26 6.69
N GLU A 193 -11.20 4.69 7.53
CA GLU A 193 -11.50 4.36 8.91
C GLU A 193 -10.83 5.36 9.85
N HIS A 194 -11.57 5.84 10.84
CA HIS A 194 -11.02 6.57 11.98
C HIS A 194 -11.29 5.75 13.24
N GLN A 195 -10.24 5.51 14.04
CA GLN A 195 -10.31 4.74 15.27
C GLN A 195 -9.92 5.63 16.46
N LEU A 196 -10.75 5.66 17.50
CA LEU A 196 -10.45 6.32 18.77
C LEU A 196 -9.89 5.30 19.76
N TRP A 197 -8.61 5.46 20.10
CA TRP A 197 -7.84 4.64 21.05
C TRP A 197 -7.36 5.51 22.21
N PRO A 198 -8.15 5.68 23.29
CA PRO A 198 -7.82 6.63 24.35
C PRO A 198 -6.71 6.17 25.32
N ASN A 199 -6.22 4.92 25.21
CA ASN A 199 -5.22 4.35 26.12
C ASN A 199 -3.88 4.10 25.39
N ASP A 200 -2.74 4.42 26.02
CA ASP A 200 -1.30 4.15 25.73
C ASP A 200 -0.90 3.47 24.39
N TRP A 201 -1.51 3.89 23.28
CA TRP A 201 -1.23 3.37 21.94
C TRP A 201 -0.60 4.46 21.07
N VAL A 202 0.34 4.03 20.23
CA VAL A 202 1.03 4.90 19.27
C VAL A 202 0.06 5.28 18.15
N PRO A 203 -0.08 6.57 17.80
CA PRO A 203 -0.84 6.98 16.62
C PRO A 203 -0.31 6.25 15.38
N GLY A 204 -1.17 5.94 14.43
CA GLY A 204 -0.74 5.11 13.32
C GLY A 204 -1.71 5.12 12.15
N ILE A 205 -1.23 4.56 11.06
CA ILE A 205 -1.97 4.33 9.83
C ILE A 205 -1.90 2.83 9.53
N HIS A 206 -3.02 2.21 9.17
CA HIS A 206 -3.00 0.87 8.62
C HIS A 206 -3.65 0.82 7.25
N TRP A 207 -3.12 -0.06 6.40
CA TRP A 207 -3.57 -0.31 5.05
C TRP A 207 -4.16 -1.71 5.00
N ASP A 208 -5.46 -1.81 4.79
CA ASP A 208 -6.16 -3.10 4.80
C ASP A 208 -6.44 -3.58 3.38
N PHE A 209 -5.99 -4.80 3.08
CA PHE A 209 -6.14 -5.43 1.78
C PHE A 209 -6.77 -6.81 1.88
N ALA A 210 -7.61 -7.12 0.89
CA ALA A 210 -8.10 -8.46 0.66
C ALA A 210 -7.28 -9.16 -0.43
N THR A 211 -6.86 -10.38 -0.15
CA THR A 211 -6.15 -11.27 -1.09
C THR A 211 -6.58 -12.71 -0.86
N SER A 212 -6.41 -13.58 -1.86
CA SER A 212 -6.72 -15.01 -1.74
C SER A 212 -5.87 -15.75 -0.71
N ASP A 213 -4.65 -15.26 -0.47
CA ASP A 213 -3.71 -15.85 0.50
C ASP A 213 -3.06 -14.73 1.35
N PRO A 214 -3.76 -14.24 2.39
CA PRO A 214 -3.28 -13.13 3.19
C PRO A 214 -2.08 -13.50 4.05
N GLU A 215 -2.02 -14.73 4.57
CA GLU A 215 -0.88 -15.18 5.37
C GLU A 215 0.39 -15.30 4.53
N ASP A 216 0.31 -15.81 3.30
CA ASP A 216 1.48 -15.89 2.42
C ASP A 216 1.95 -14.52 1.94
N MET A 217 1.02 -13.59 1.65
CA MET A 217 1.37 -12.20 1.35
C MET A 217 2.15 -11.54 2.50
N ILE A 218 1.68 -11.67 3.74
CA ILE A 218 2.37 -11.10 4.89
C ILE A 218 3.71 -11.80 5.13
N ARG A 219 3.79 -13.13 4.94
CA ARG A 219 5.06 -13.87 5.04
C ARG A 219 6.08 -13.37 4.04
N PHE A 220 5.69 -13.20 2.78
CA PHE A 220 6.54 -12.66 1.72
C PHE A 220 7.08 -11.27 2.10
N ILE A 221 6.21 -10.36 2.53
CA ILE A 221 6.62 -9.01 2.96
C ILE A 221 7.55 -9.08 4.17
N SER A 222 7.25 -9.93 5.16
CA SER A 222 8.10 -10.15 6.35
C SER A 222 9.49 -10.66 6.00
N GLU A 223 9.62 -11.63 5.09
CA GLU A 223 10.90 -12.17 4.66
C GLU A 223 11.75 -11.11 3.93
N ILE A 224 11.10 -10.30 3.07
CA ILE A 224 11.77 -9.23 2.32
C ILE A 224 12.24 -8.11 3.23
N THR A 225 11.42 -7.73 4.21
CA THR A 225 11.70 -6.58 5.07
C THR A 225 12.49 -6.93 6.32
N GLY A 226 12.47 -8.21 6.73
CA GLY A 226 13.02 -8.68 8.00
C GLY A 226 12.14 -8.33 9.21
N ILE A 227 10.93 -7.85 9.00
CA ILE A 227 10.00 -7.48 10.06
C ILE A 227 9.09 -8.65 10.37
N GLN A 228 8.89 -8.91 11.66
CA GLN A 228 8.04 -9.98 12.11
C GLN A 228 6.56 -9.69 11.78
N GLY A 229 5.95 -10.59 11.02
CA GLY A 229 4.50 -10.59 10.80
C GLY A 229 3.77 -11.18 12.01
N GLU A 230 2.57 -10.67 12.25
CA GLU A 230 1.64 -11.19 13.24
C GLU A 230 0.50 -11.95 12.55
N TYR A 231 0.08 -13.06 13.16
CA TYR A 231 -0.90 -13.98 12.58
C TYR A 231 -1.91 -14.38 13.65
N TRP A 232 -3.19 -14.30 13.31
CA TRP A 232 -4.28 -14.61 14.23
C TRP A 232 -5.23 -15.64 13.62
N ARG A 233 -6.09 -16.21 14.47
CA ARG A 233 -7.16 -17.08 14.02
C ARG A 233 -8.11 -16.29 13.12
N ARG A 234 -8.44 -16.85 11.95
CA ARG A 234 -9.43 -16.26 11.03
C ARG A 234 -10.78 -16.07 11.73
N VAL A 235 -11.25 -14.83 11.77
CA VAL A 235 -12.59 -14.43 12.19
C VAL A 235 -13.31 -13.87 10.96
N LYS A 236 -14.64 -14.03 10.90
CA LYS A 236 -15.47 -13.48 9.82
C LYS A 236 -15.24 -11.97 9.75
N ASP A 237 -15.05 -11.46 8.52
CA ASP A 237 -14.90 -10.03 8.20
C ASP A 237 -13.71 -9.29 8.85
N ALA A 238 -12.77 -10.00 9.49
CA ALA A 238 -11.59 -9.44 10.13
C ALA A 238 -10.30 -9.77 9.35
N PRO A 239 -9.25 -8.92 9.45
CA PRO A 239 -7.91 -9.32 9.04
C PRO A 239 -7.42 -10.51 9.87
N CYS A 240 -6.58 -11.34 9.28
CA CYS A 240 -6.00 -12.52 9.94
C CYS A 240 -4.48 -12.46 10.08
N CYS A 241 -3.85 -11.44 9.51
CA CYS A 241 -2.44 -11.17 9.69
C CYS A 241 -2.12 -9.70 9.45
N MET A 242 -1.00 -9.25 9.99
CA MET A 242 -0.45 -7.93 9.73
C MET A 242 1.08 -7.92 9.77
N ILE A 243 1.64 -6.83 9.26
CA ILE A 243 3.03 -6.42 9.50
C ILE A 243 3.02 -4.93 9.83
N SER A 244 3.85 -4.48 10.77
CA SER A 244 3.89 -3.09 11.22
C SER A 244 5.32 -2.57 11.36
N ILE A 245 5.52 -1.31 11.00
CA ILE A 245 6.77 -0.58 11.15
C ILE A 245 6.52 0.67 11.97
N HIS A 246 7.34 0.89 12.99
CA HIS A 246 7.41 2.18 13.64
C HIS A 246 8.22 3.15 12.78
N ASP A 247 7.58 4.22 12.32
CA ASP A 247 8.25 5.29 11.62
C ASP A 247 8.90 6.25 12.62
N GLN A 248 10.22 6.13 12.76
CA GLN A 248 11.03 6.94 13.67
C GLN A 248 10.98 8.45 13.39
N TYR A 249 10.61 8.86 12.18
CA TYR A 249 10.56 10.28 11.80
C TYR A 249 9.23 10.92 12.19
N THR A 250 8.12 10.23 11.92
CA THR A 250 6.77 10.72 12.25
C THR A 250 6.30 10.29 13.65
N GLY A 251 6.99 9.32 14.27
CA GLY A 251 6.59 8.68 15.53
C GLY A 251 5.33 7.83 15.40
N LYS A 252 4.94 7.46 14.17
CA LYS A 252 3.70 6.74 13.88
C LYS A 252 3.97 5.31 13.46
N ASP A 253 3.06 4.41 13.78
CA ASP A 253 3.09 3.06 13.22
C ASP A 253 2.42 3.04 11.84
N ILE A 254 3.05 2.36 10.88
CA ILE A 254 2.48 2.07 9.56
C ILE A 254 2.35 0.56 9.43
N ALA A 255 1.13 0.08 9.23
CA ALA A 255 0.84 -1.34 9.16
C ALA A 255 0.16 -1.74 7.84
N ILE A 256 0.44 -2.95 7.36
CA ILE A 256 -0.35 -3.64 6.34
C ILE A 256 -1.15 -4.73 7.03
N HIS A 257 -2.48 -4.65 6.93
CA HIS A 257 -3.40 -5.68 7.36
C HIS A 257 -3.86 -6.49 6.15
N ALA A 258 -3.99 -7.80 6.31
CA ALA A 258 -4.44 -8.68 5.25
C ALA A 258 -5.63 -9.55 5.70
N ARG A 259 -6.64 -9.62 4.85
CA ARG A 259 -7.87 -10.40 5.06
C ARG A 259 -8.12 -11.35 3.87
N PRO A 260 -8.80 -12.49 4.11
CA PRO A 260 -9.00 -13.51 3.08
C PRO A 260 -10.04 -13.14 2.03
N LYS A 261 -10.90 -12.15 2.32
CA LYS A 261 -11.99 -11.73 1.42
C LYS A 261 -12.23 -10.24 1.55
N TRP A 262 -12.60 -9.63 0.43
CA TRP A 262 -13.13 -8.28 0.42
C TRP A 262 -14.61 -8.32 0.83
N THR A 263 -15.00 -7.46 1.76
CA THR A 263 -16.33 -7.48 2.39
C THR A 263 -16.88 -6.07 2.47
N HIS A 264 -18.19 -5.88 2.30
CA HIS A 264 -18.77 -4.55 2.51
C HIS A 264 -18.94 -4.28 4.00
N ILE A 265 -18.53 -3.11 4.49
CA ILE A 265 -18.60 -2.78 5.91
C ILE A 265 -20.05 -2.77 6.42
N ASP A 266 -20.99 -2.32 5.59
CA ASP A 266 -22.42 -2.27 5.93
C ASP A 266 -23.02 -3.68 6.14
N SER A 267 -22.36 -4.72 5.63
CA SER A 267 -22.79 -6.11 5.83
C SER A 267 -22.22 -6.77 7.09
N TRP A 268 -21.36 -6.07 7.84
CA TRP A 268 -20.83 -6.60 9.09
C TRP A 268 -21.95 -6.65 10.13
N GLU A 269 -22.11 -7.80 10.76
CA GLU A 269 -22.96 -7.97 11.94
C GLU A 269 -22.26 -7.30 13.15
N ASP A 270 -23.03 -6.59 13.97
CA ASP A 270 -22.52 -5.94 15.20
C ASP A 270 -22.35 -6.93 16.37
#